data_AF-A0A6G3X3Y7-F1
#
_entry.id   AF-A0A6G3X3Y7-F1
#
_cell.length_a   1.000
_cell.length_b   1.000
_cell.length_c   1.000
_cell.angle_alpha   90.00
_cell.angle_beta   90.00
_cell.angle_gamma   90.00
#
_symmetry.space_group_name_H-M   'P 1'
#
loop_
_entity.id
_entity.type
_entity.pdbx_description
1 polymer ?
#
loop_
_entity_poly.entity_id
_entity_poly.type
_entity_poly.pdbx_seq_one_letter_code
_entity_poly.pdbx_strand_id
1 'polypeptide(L)'
;MTTVIFIHGTGVRPPHAATLYARVTASFAEAAPGVRVVPLDWGERYGARLAAGGASIPYEGAGATERDAEGDEGDDGTTAWERL
;
A
#
# COMPACT_ATOMS: atom_id res chain seq x y z
N MET A 1 -11.02 -21.31 -17.48
CA MET A 1 -11.57 -20.41 -16.43
C MET A 1 -10.41 -19.57 -15.92
N THR A 2 -10.45 -18.26 -16.08
CA THR A 2 -9.31 -17.38 -15.75
C THR A 2 -9.45 -16.86 -14.33
N THR A 3 -8.38 -16.94 -13.55
CA THR A 3 -8.32 -16.39 -12.19
C THR A 3 -7.32 -15.24 -12.14
N VAL A 4 -7.73 -14.13 -11.55
CA VAL A 4 -6.88 -12.96 -11.27
C VAL A 4 -6.60 -12.93 -9.79
N ILE A 5 -5.33 -12.90 -9.42
CA ILE A 5 -4.90 -12.73 -8.03
C ILE A 5 -4.72 -11.23 -7.78
N PHE A 6 -5.51 -10.68 -6.86
CA PHE A 6 -5.37 -9.32 -6.40
C PHE A 6 -4.37 -9.28 -5.24
N ILE A 7 -3.26 -8.56 -5.45
CA ILE A 7 -2.21 -8.33 -4.47
C ILE A 7 -2.14 -6.82 -4.22
N HIS A 8 -2.27 -6.40 -2.96
CA HIS A 8 -2.17 -4.99 -2.59
C HIS A 8 -0.70 -4.57 -2.42
N GLY A 9 -0.41 -3.26 -2.52
CA GLY A 9 0.93 -2.73 -2.22
C GLY A 9 1.26 -2.75 -0.72
N THR A 10 2.54 -2.60 -0.37
CA THR A 10 3.05 -2.62 1.02
C THR A 10 2.45 -1.53 1.92
N GLY A 11 2.11 -0.37 1.34
CA GLY A 11 1.48 0.75 2.05
C GLY A 11 -0.04 0.66 2.19
N VAL A 12 -0.69 -0.34 1.58
CA VAL A 12 -2.14 -0.50 1.61
C VAL A 12 -2.53 -1.38 2.78
N ARG A 13 -3.39 -0.85 3.65
CA ARG A 13 -3.80 -1.49 4.91
C ARG A 13 -5.32 -1.55 5.00
N PRO A 14 -5.89 -2.39 5.87
CA PRO A 14 -7.31 -2.29 6.20
C PRO A 14 -7.66 -0.89 6.73
N PRO A 15 -8.82 -0.30 6.37
CA PRO A 15 -9.84 -0.87 5.48
C PRO A 15 -9.58 -0.64 3.97
N HIS A 16 -8.60 0.19 3.59
CA HIS A 16 -8.32 0.56 2.19
C HIS A 16 -8.06 -0.64 1.26
N ALA A 17 -7.40 -1.69 1.76
CA ALA A 17 -7.18 -2.92 0.99
C ALA A 17 -8.49 -3.56 0.52
N ALA A 18 -9.51 -3.61 1.38
CA ALA A 18 -10.83 -4.17 1.06
C ALA A 18 -11.59 -3.29 0.06
N THR A 19 -11.54 -1.97 0.23
CA THR A 19 -12.14 -1.01 -0.71
C THR A 19 -11.52 -1.13 -2.11
N LEU A 20 -10.19 -1.26 -2.19
CA LEU A 20 -9.49 -1.43 -3.45
C LEU A 20 -9.84 -2.76 -4.13
N TYR A 21 -9.88 -3.85 -3.36
CA TYR A 21 -10.31 -5.16 -3.86
C TYR A 21 -11.72 -5.12 -4.45
N ALA A 22 -12.67 -4.48 -3.75
CA ALA A 22 -14.04 -4.34 -4.23
C ALA A 22 -14.11 -3.55 -5.55
N ARG A 23 -13.37 -2.44 -5.64
CA ARG A 23 -13.31 -1.62 -6.86
C ARG A 23 -12.75 -2.41 -8.05
N VAL A 24 -11.63 -3.11 -7.86
CA VAL A 24 -11.02 -3.95 -8.91
C VAL A 24 -11.96 -5.07 -9.35
N THR A 25 -12.62 -5.72 -8.39
CA THR A 25 -13.58 -6.80 -8.69
C THR A 25 -14.76 -6.29 -9.53
N ALA A 26 -15.30 -5.12 -9.20
CA ALA A 26 -16.37 -4.50 -9.97
C ALA A 26 -15.92 -4.18 -11.41
N SER A 27 -14.72 -3.62 -11.59
CA SER A 27 -14.18 -3.34 -12.92
C SER A 27 -13.99 -4.60 -13.77
N PHE A 28 -13.57 -5.72 -13.17
CA PHE A 28 -13.49 -6.99 -13.90
C PHE A 28 -14.86 -7.57 -14.27
N ALA A 29 -15.88 -7.38 -13.42
CA ALA A 29 -17.24 -7.81 -13.73
C ALA A 29 -17.78 -7.11 -14.99
N GLU A 30 -17.40 -5.86 -15.23
CA GLU A 30 -17.78 -5.10 -16.42
C GLU A 30 -16.89 -5.44 -17.64
N ALA A 31 -15.56 -5.45 -17.47
CA ALA A 31 -14.62 -5.55 -18.59
C ALA A 31 -14.33 -6.98 -19.06
N ALA A 32 -14.41 -7.97 -18.17
CA ALA A 32 -14.13 -9.37 -18.48
C ALA A 32 -15.05 -10.33 -17.69
N PRO A 33 -16.34 -10.41 -18.08
CA PRO A 33 -17.29 -11.32 -17.46
C PRO A 33 -16.76 -12.77 -17.46
N GLY A 34 -16.83 -13.43 -16.30
CA GLY A 34 -16.36 -14.81 -16.13
C GLY A 34 -14.93 -14.97 -15.61
N VAL A 35 -14.20 -13.86 -15.42
CA VAL A 35 -12.97 -13.85 -14.62
C VAL A 35 -13.31 -13.95 -13.13
N ARG A 36 -12.59 -14.81 -12.41
CA ARG A 36 -12.65 -14.88 -10.95
C ARG A 36 -11.51 -14.06 -10.35
N VAL A 37 -11.82 -13.01 -9.60
CA VAL A 37 -10.83 -12.26 -8.82
C VAL A 37 -10.75 -12.85 -7.42
N VAL A 38 -9.53 -13.11 -6.93
CA VAL A 38 -9.29 -13.62 -5.57
C VAL A 38 -8.25 -12.75 -4.87
N PRO A 39 -8.48 -12.33 -3.61
CA PRO A 39 -7.48 -11.58 -2.86
C PRO A 39 -6.40 -12.53 -2.32
N LEU A 40 -5.16 -12.06 -2.33
CA LEU A 40 -4.07 -12.68 -1.58
C LEU A 40 -3.58 -11.68 -0.53
N ASP A 41 -3.91 -11.97 0.73
CA ASP A 41 -3.38 -11.21 1.87
C ASP A 41 -1.96 -11.68 2.19
N TRP A 42 -1.01 -11.14 1.44
CA TRP A 42 0.40 -11.41 1.69
C TRP A 42 0.93 -10.56 2.84
N GLY A 43 0.37 -9.37 3.04
CA GLY A 43 0.96 -8.32 3.86
C GLY A 43 0.66 -8.46 5.35
N GLU A 44 -0.47 -9.05 5.75
CA GLU A 44 -0.89 -9.09 7.16
C GLU A 44 0.22 -9.64 8.08
N ARG A 45 0.77 -10.80 7.71
CA ARG A 45 1.86 -11.47 8.45
C ARG A 45 3.21 -10.74 8.41
N TYR A 46 3.40 -9.81 7.46
CA TYR A 46 4.68 -9.13 7.20
C TYR A 46 4.61 -7.61 7.42
N GLY A 47 3.63 -7.14 8.20
CA GLY A 47 3.58 -5.75 8.64
C GLY A 47 2.63 -4.84 7.86
N ALA A 48 1.70 -5.36 7.05
CA ALA A 48 0.57 -4.59 6.52
C ALA A 48 -0.50 -4.30 7.58
N ARG A 49 -0.47 -5.00 8.73
CA ARG A 49 -1.18 -4.59 9.95
C ARG A 49 -0.28 -3.71 10.81
N LEU A 50 -0.76 -2.53 11.19
CA LEU A 50 -0.04 -1.65 12.10
C LEU A 50 -0.17 -2.17 13.54
N ALA A 51 0.94 -2.16 14.28
CA ALA A 51 0.92 -2.27 15.73
C ALA A 51 0.24 -1.02 16.32
N ALA A 52 -0.44 -1.18 17.46
CA ALA A 52 -1.13 -0.09 18.16
C ALA A 52 -2.04 0.79 17.27
N GLY A 53 -2.66 0.20 16.23
CA GLY A 53 -3.55 0.93 15.32
C GLY A 53 -2.86 2.03 14.50
N GLY A 54 -1.53 2.02 14.41
CA GLY A 54 -0.77 3.05 13.70
C GLY A 54 -0.39 4.26 14.55
N ALA A 55 -0.57 4.18 15.87
CA ALA A 55 -0.05 5.21 16.77
C ALA A 55 1.49 5.30 16.66
N SER A 56 2.00 6.51 16.47
CA SER A 56 3.42 6.79 16.69
C SER A 56 3.71 6.69 18.19
N ILE A 57 4.45 5.67 18.60
CA ILE A 57 4.83 5.48 20.00
C ILE A 57 6.27 6.00 20.18
N PRO A 58 6.47 7.14 20.85
CA PRO A 58 7.82 7.59 21.19
C PRO A 58 8.44 6.62 22.21
N TYR A 59 9.71 6.27 22.02
CA TYR A 59 10.48 5.62 23.08
C TYR A 59 10.95 6.69 24.08
N GLU A 60 11.23 6.30 25.34
CA GLU A 60 11.75 7.24 26.33
C GLU A 60 13.07 7.87 25.82
N GLY A 61 13.09 9.21 25.70
CA GLY A 61 14.21 9.95 25.12
C GLY A 61 14.04 10.35 23.66
N ALA A 62 12.95 9.94 22.99
CA ALA A 62 12.54 10.49 21.70
C ALA A 62 11.96 11.91 21.87
N GLY A 63 12.82 12.88 22.17
CA GLY A 63 12.50 14.27 21.91
C GLY A 63 12.15 14.46 20.44
N ALA A 64 11.28 15.42 20.13
CA ALA A 64 11.02 15.79 18.74
C ALA A 64 12.36 16.16 18.08
N THR A 65 12.82 15.36 17.13
CA THR A 65 13.91 15.78 16.26
C THR A 65 13.35 16.97 15.49
N GLU A 66 13.82 18.18 15.82
CA GLU A 66 13.63 19.34 14.97
C GLU A 66 14.04 18.90 13.56
N ARG A 67 13.12 19.02 12.60
CA ARG A 67 13.47 18.79 11.20
C ARG A 67 14.46 19.90 10.86
N ASP A 68 15.74 19.55 10.74
CA ASP A 68 16.71 20.44 10.11
C ASP A 68 16.14 20.80 8.73
N ALA A 69 15.83 22.07 8.55
CA ALA A 69 15.22 22.62 7.36
C ALA A 69 16.26 22.82 6.25
N GLU A 70 17.10 21.81 6.00
CA GLU A 70 17.93 21.74 4.81
C GLU A 70 17.30 20.71 3.88
N GLY A 71 16.42 21.20 3.01
CA GLY A 71 15.88 20.45 1.90
C GLY A 71 17.02 20.06 0.96
N ASP A 72 17.22 18.77 0.80
CA ASP A 72 17.97 18.21 -0.32
C ASP A 72 17.12 18.43 -1.60
N GLU A 73 17.34 19.56 -2.24
CA GLU A 73 16.87 19.80 -3.61
C GLU A 73 17.64 18.86 -4.55
N GLY A 74 17.04 17.72 -4.90
CA GLY A 74 17.35 17.07 -6.18
C GLY A 74 17.60 15.57 -6.22
N ASP A 75 16.77 14.75 -5.58
CA ASP A 75 16.58 13.37 -6.06
C ASP A 75 15.10 13.10 -6.35
N ASP A 76 14.63 13.62 -7.49
CA ASP A 76 13.34 13.20 -8.03
C ASP A 76 13.49 11.79 -8.61
N GLY A 77 13.44 10.79 -7.72
CA GLY A 77 13.42 9.37 -8.05
C GLY A 77 12.31 8.98 -9.02
N THR A 78 11.32 9.85 -9.27
CA THR A 78 10.31 9.69 -10.33
C THR A 78 10.93 9.67 -11.72
N THR A 79 11.95 10.49 -11.98
CA THR A 79 12.64 10.60 -13.28
C THR A 79 13.36 9.30 -13.68
N ALA A 80 13.77 8.48 -12.71
CA ALA A 80 14.46 7.22 -12.97
C ALA A 80 13.51 6.13 -13.51
N TRP A 81 12.22 6.18 -13.14
CA TRP A 81 11.21 5.23 -13.59
C TRP A 81 10.68 5.53 -14.98
N GLU A 82 10.71 6.79 -15.43
CA GLU A 82 10.26 7.20 -16.77
C GLU A 82 11.19 6.72 -17.91
N ARG A 83 12.38 6.22 -17.58
CA ARG A 83 13.37 5.72 -18.56
C ARG A 83 13.36 4.20 -18.74
N LEU A 84 12.48 3.49 -18.03
CA LEU A 84 12.23 2.05 -18.17
C LEU A 84 11.00 1.81 -19.04
#